data_AF-A0A4P7WVP5-F1
#
_entry.id   AF-A0A4P7WVP5-F1
#
_cell.length_a   1.000
_cell.length_b   1.000
_cell.length_c   1.000
_cell.angle_alpha   90.00
_cell.angle_beta   90.00
_cell.angle_gamma   90.00
#
_symmetry.space_group_name_H-M   'P 1'
#
loop_
_entity.id
_entity.type
_entity.pdbx_description
1 polymer ?
#
loop_
_entity_poly.entity_id
_entity_poly.type
_entity_poly.pdbx_seq_one_letter_code
_entity_poly.pdbx_strand_id
1 'polypeptide(L)'
;MKITYKPIVLSAFVALVLSSCGGSSPILSTPVENIDNTPIKESPLTEIEAHNWGHLDLVKDTIPGMSVDKAYAEIIKGRKGKQIIVAVIDSGIDITHEDLEGVIWTNTKEIPGNGIDDDYNGYIDDIHGWNFLGDAYDEQLEMTRIAATLDTSIPRYAEANAELEEAYQTALSSKQRYDQIYANVSSANKELTAHFKKSDFTPAEVNALTPAEGSELATAVAAAKFMYANGMTSLTEAEEQIKDGVEYFADQLNANLNKEFKGRKTGDNPDVFNDKIGYGNANVMPTKKSESHGTHVAGIIAAERNNGLGVNGVANNVKIMAIRAVPNGDEYDKDIAKAIRYAVNNGAKVINGSFGKSYSMHPEWVRDAIKYASDNGVIFVHAAGNDSKDVDTEANFPDDNINYVELSNTYIRVGSLAASYGTKLVSSFSNYGKNNVDVFAPGSEVYSTVPENEYKSMGGTSMASPAVAGVSALVWSQYPKLTAAQVKQVILDSGLTVPTKVIVGGDANNVQPFDNLSKSGKIVNAYNALIIASQIPK
;
A
#
# COMPACT_ATOMS: atom_id res chain seq x y z
N MET A 1 19.25 -73.84 -59.21
CA MET A 1 20.09 -73.01 -58.30
C MET A 1 19.98 -71.58 -58.80
N LYS A 2 19.14 -70.69 -58.24
CA LYS A 2 19.19 -70.03 -56.91
C LYS A 2 20.56 -69.43 -56.60
N ILE A 3 20.59 -68.10 -56.44
CA ILE A 3 21.18 -67.31 -55.33
C ILE A 3 20.82 -65.82 -55.62
N THR A 4 19.71 -65.31 -55.07
CA THR A 4 19.57 -64.48 -53.85
C THR A 4 20.17 -63.07 -53.91
N TYR A 5 19.25 -62.09 -54.00
CA TYR A 5 19.43 -60.67 -53.70
C TYR A 5 19.38 -60.41 -52.19
N LYS A 6 20.25 -59.52 -51.68
CA LYS A 6 19.95 -58.48 -50.66
C LYS A 6 21.07 -57.44 -50.63
N PRO A 7 20.78 -56.14 -50.79
CA PRO A 7 21.56 -55.08 -50.17
C PRO A 7 20.76 -54.36 -49.08
N ILE A 8 21.36 -54.36 -47.89
CA ILE A 8 21.63 -53.22 -47.01
C ILE A 8 20.52 -52.16 -46.87
N VAL A 9 19.95 -52.15 -45.67
CA VAL A 9 19.08 -51.14 -45.08
C VAL A 9 19.79 -49.77 -45.07
N LEU A 10 19.21 -48.79 -45.76
CA LEU A 10 19.56 -47.38 -45.63
C LEU A 10 18.62 -46.75 -44.60
N SER A 11 19.16 -46.38 -43.44
CA SER A 11 18.45 -45.66 -42.38
C SER A 11 18.15 -44.23 -42.82
N ALA A 12 16.91 -43.95 -43.20
CA ALA A 12 16.42 -42.58 -43.35
C ALA A 12 15.96 -42.05 -41.99
N PHE A 13 16.75 -41.14 -41.43
CA PHE A 13 16.40 -40.35 -40.25
C PHE A 13 15.28 -39.38 -40.65
N VAL A 14 14.03 -39.70 -40.32
CA VAL A 14 12.93 -38.73 -40.39
C VAL A 14 13.07 -37.82 -39.17
N ALA A 15 13.60 -36.63 -39.38
CA ALA A 15 13.49 -35.53 -38.43
C ALA A 15 12.01 -35.13 -38.35
N LEU A 16 11.31 -35.61 -37.33
CA LEU A 16 10.05 -35.03 -36.90
C LEU A 16 10.35 -33.61 -36.42
N VAL A 17 10.02 -32.61 -37.23
CA VAL A 17 9.82 -31.25 -36.76
C VAL A 17 8.56 -31.27 -35.92
N LEU A 18 8.72 -31.51 -34.61
CA LEU A 18 7.71 -31.14 -33.63
C LEU A 18 7.71 -29.62 -33.58
N SER A 19 6.77 -29.02 -34.31
CA SER A 19 6.31 -27.67 -34.03
C SER A 19 5.76 -27.64 -32.61
N SER A 20 6.63 -27.32 -31.64
CA SER A 20 6.25 -26.94 -30.29
C SER A 20 5.49 -25.61 -30.38
N CYS A 21 4.19 -25.70 -30.62
CA CYS A 21 3.29 -24.63 -30.23
C CYS A 21 3.26 -24.65 -28.69
N GLY A 22 3.86 -23.64 -28.07
CA GLY A 22 3.88 -23.43 -26.62
C GLY A 22 2.49 -23.14 -26.05
N GLY A 23 1.57 -24.10 -26.14
CA GLY A 23 0.34 -24.13 -25.38
C GLY A 23 0.66 -24.65 -23.98
N SER A 24 0.68 -23.75 -23.00
CA SER A 24 0.63 -24.11 -21.58
C SER A 24 -0.48 -25.13 -21.36
N SER A 25 -0.15 -26.27 -20.74
CA SER A 25 -1.14 -27.29 -20.35
C SER A 25 -2.33 -26.65 -19.63
N PRO A 26 -3.57 -27.11 -19.86
CA PRO A 26 -4.75 -26.57 -19.19
C PRO A 26 -4.60 -26.69 -17.66
N ILE A 27 -4.97 -25.64 -16.93
CA ILE A 27 -5.07 -25.71 -15.46
C ILE A 27 -6.23 -26.66 -15.14
N LEU A 28 -5.92 -27.74 -14.40
CA LEU A 28 -6.89 -28.77 -14.02
C LEU A 28 -7.60 -28.47 -12.68
N SER A 29 -7.21 -27.39 -11.98
CA SER A 29 -7.79 -27.00 -10.69
C SER A 29 -9.11 -26.26 -10.85
N THR A 30 -10.04 -26.50 -9.93
CA THR A 30 -11.26 -25.70 -9.74
C THR A 30 -11.01 -24.58 -8.73
N PRO A 31 -11.67 -23.41 -8.86
CA PRO A 31 -11.65 -22.39 -7.83
C PRO A 31 -12.09 -22.94 -6.47
N VAL A 32 -11.53 -22.39 -5.39
CA VAL A 32 -11.98 -22.65 -4.02
C VAL A 32 -13.26 -21.86 -3.78
N GLU A 33 -14.35 -22.54 -3.43
CA GLU A 33 -15.68 -21.92 -3.24
C GLU A 33 -16.27 -22.07 -1.82
N ASN A 34 -15.83 -23.06 -1.04
CA ASN A 34 -16.41 -23.34 0.29
C ASN A 34 -15.39 -23.14 1.41
N ILE A 35 -15.54 -22.05 2.16
CA ILE A 35 -14.75 -21.70 3.35
C ILE A 35 -15.59 -21.70 4.64
N ASP A 36 -16.84 -22.18 4.57
CA ASP A 36 -17.84 -22.07 5.64
C ASP A 36 -17.43 -22.86 6.90
N ASN A 37 -16.62 -23.91 6.71
CA ASN A 37 -16.13 -24.79 7.78
C ASN A 37 -14.67 -24.52 8.16
N THR A 38 -14.06 -23.43 7.68
CA THR A 38 -12.67 -23.11 8.05
C THR A 38 -12.61 -22.78 9.55
N PRO A 39 -11.79 -23.49 10.34
CA PRO A 39 -11.68 -23.24 11.77
C PRO A 39 -11.04 -21.87 12.04
N ILE A 40 -11.43 -21.25 13.16
CA ILE A 40 -10.81 -20.02 13.64
C ILE A 40 -9.46 -20.38 14.28
N LYS A 41 -8.41 -19.66 13.89
CA LYS A 41 -7.11 -19.75 14.55
C LYS A 41 -7.11 -18.92 15.83
N GLU A 42 -7.09 -19.61 16.98
CA GLU A 42 -7.07 -18.99 18.32
C GLU A 42 -5.64 -18.70 18.82
N SER A 43 -4.65 -19.39 18.29
CA SER A 43 -3.24 -19.17 18.65
C SER A 43 -2.68 -17.92 17.97
N PRO A 44 -1.81 -17.14 18.64
CA PRO A 44 -1.07 -16.06 18.00
C PRO A 44 -0.32 -16.55 16.75
N LEU A 45 -0.12 -15.64 15.79
CA LEU A 45 0.74 -15.93 14.64
C LEU A 45 2.17 -16.17 15.13
N THR A 46 2.84 -17.15 14.54
CA THR A 46 4.30 -17.23 14.61
C THR A 46 4.91 -16.03 13.86
N GLU A 47 6.16 -15.69 14.14
CA GLU A 47 6.86 -14.59 13.45
C GLU A 47 6.86 -14.76 11.92
N ILE A 48 7.14 -15.98 11.44
CA ILE A 48 7.11 -16.30 10.00
C ILE A 48 5.70 -16.10 9.42
N GLU A 49 4.67 -16.50 10.15
CA GLU A 49 3.28 -16.27 9.72
C GLU A 49 2.97 -14.77 9.72
N ALA A 50 3.35 -14.02 10.75
CA ALA A 50 3.12 -12.58 10.83
C ALA A 50 3.82 -11.82 9.69
N HIS A 51 5.05 -12.22 9.32
CA HIS A 51 5.77 -11.57 8.22
C HIS A 51 5.26 -11.95 6.81
N ASN A 52 4.46 -13.02 6.67
CA ASN A 52 4.02 -13.53 5.37
C ASN A 52 2.50 -13.76 5.27
N TRP A 53 1.71 -13.30 6.24
CA TRP A 53 0.32 -13.73 6.40
C TRP A 53 -0.56 -13.42 5.18
N GLY A 54 -0.30 -12.29 4.50
CA GLY A 54 -1.02 -11.88 3.30
C GLY A 54 -0.89 -12.85 2.12
N HIS A 55 0.14 -13.72 2.15
CA HIS A 55 0.42 -14.70 1.10
C HIS A 55 -0.18 -16.08 1.38
N LEU A 56 -0.59 -16.33 2.62
CA LEU A 56 -1.10 -17.61 3.09
C LEU A 56 -2.49 -17.92 2.51
N ASP A 57 -2.89 -19.18 2.62
CA ASP A 57 -4.15 -19.70 2.10
C ASP A 57 -5.14 -19.97 3.25
N LEU A 58 -6.35 -19.43 3.16
CA LEU A 58 -7.33 -19.55 4.22
C LEU A 58 -7.71 -21.01 4.55
N VAL A 59 -7.81 -21.87 3.54
CA VAL A 59 -8.22 -23.27 3.76
C VAL A 59 -7.09 -24.09 4.36
N LYS A 60 -5.87 -23.88 3.89
CA LYS A 60 -4.68 -24.63 4.33
C LYS A 60 -4.12 -24.12 5.65
N ASP A 61 -4.01 -22.80 5.79
CA ASP A 61 -3.25 -22.14 6.85
C ASP A 61 -4.17 -21.47 7.88
N THR A 62 -5.50 -21.49 7.68
CA THR A 62 -6.52 -20.86 8.55
C THR A 62 -6.40 -19.34 8.70
N ILE A 63 -5.60 -18.72 7.82
CA ILE A 63 -5.28 -17.29 7.82
C ILE A 63 -5.82 -16.68 6.52
N PRO A 64 -6.58 -15.57 6.56
CA PRO A 64 -7.27 -14.98 5.41
C PRO A 64 -6.32 -14.19 4.50
N GLY A 65 -5.25 -14.83 4.04
CA GLY A 65 -4.37 -14.32 2.99
C GLY A 65 -4.96 -14.55 1.59
N MET A 66 -4.22 -14.12 0.56
CA MET A 66 -4.67 -14.16 -0.83
C MET A 66 -4.24 -15.45 -1.57
N SER A 67 -3.75 -16.49 -0.88
CA SER A 67 -3.24 -17.73 -1.49
C SER A 67 -2.11 -17.51 -2.52
N VAL A 68 -1.27 -16.49 -2.32
CA VAL A 68 -0.17 -16.14 -3.25
C VAL A 68 0.86 -17.25 -3.32
N ASP A 69 1.30 -17.78 -2.18
CA ASP A 69 2.35 -18.82 -2.17
C ASP A 69 1.85 -20.13 -2.81
N LYS A 70 0.58 -20.44 -2.62
CA LYS A 70 -0.09 -21.57 -3.30
C LYS A 70 -0.15 -21.36 -4.80
N ALA A 71 -0.49 -20.15 -5.27
CA ALA A 71 -0.48 -19.80 -6.69
C ALA A 71 0.91 -20.01 -7.32
N TYR A 72 1.97 -19.60 -6.62
CA TYR A 72 3.34 -19.82 -7.07
C TYR A 72 3.73 -21.30 -7.11
N ALA A 73 3.38 -22.05 -6.06
CA ALA A 73 3.74 -23.46 -5.93
C ALA A 73 3.06 -24.35 -6.98
N GLU A 74 1.79 -24.08 -7.29
CA GLU A 74 0.93 -24.99 -8.05
C GLU A 74 0.64 -24.54 -9.48
N ILE A 75 0.46 -23.23 -9.73
CA ILE A 75 0.03 -22.72 -11.05
C ILE A 75 1.19 -22.08 -11.81
N ILE A 76 1.97 -21.22 -11.15
CA ILE A 76 3.01 -20.42 -11.83
C ILE A 76 4.31 -21.22 -12.00
N LYS A 77 4.52 -22.28 -11.21
CA LYS A 77 5.74 -23.10 -11.27
C LYS A 77 6.10 -23.50 -12.71
N GLY A 78 7.25 -23.03 -13.18
CA GLY A 78 7.76 -23.30 -14.53
C GLY A 78 7.12 -22.47 -15.65
N ARG A 79 6.17 -21.57 -15.36
CA ARG A 79 5.59 -20.62 -16.32
C ARG A 79 6.38 -19.32 -16.30
N LYS A 80 6.58 -18.75 -17.49
CA LYS A 80 7.15 -17.41 -17.66
C LYS A 80 6.04 -16.43 -17.99
N GLY A 81 5.94 -15.36 -17.21
CA GLY A 81 5.03 -14.26 -17.47
C GLY A 81 5.65 -13.19 -18.37
N LYS A 82 4.82 -12.27 -18.86
CA LYS A 82 5.27 -11.03 -19.50
C LYS A 82 5.63 -10.00 -18.43
N GLN A 83 6.68 -9.22 -18.66
CA GLN A 83 7.02 -8.13 -17.76
C GLN A 83 5.93 -7.06 -17.75
N ILE A 84 5.49 -6.64 -16.56
CA ILE A 84 4.46 -5.62 -16.35
C ILE A 84 5.06 -4.42 -15.62
N ILE A 85 4.76 -3.21 -16.09
CA ILE A 85 5.12 -1.98 -15.37
C ILE A 85 3.97 -1.65 -14.40
N VAL A 86 4.29 -1.49 -13.13
CA VAL A 86 3.40 -1.03 -12.07
C VAL A 86 3.90 0.32 -11.59
N ALA A 87 3.09 1.36 -11.75
CA ALA A 87 3.40 2.67 -11.19
C ALA A 87 2.89 2.77 -9.75
N VAL A 88 3.72 3.31 -8.87
CA VAL A 88 3.37 3.57 -7.48
C VAL A 88 3.39 5.08 -7.27
N ILE A 89 2.20 5.67 -7.06
CA ILE A 89 2.03 7.09 -6.77
C ILE A 89 1.97 7.25 -5.25
N ASP A 90 3.03 7.78 -4.65
CA ASP A 90 3.23 7.76 -3.20
C ASP A 90 4.19 8.86 -2.71
N SER A 91 4.77 8.73 -1.52
CA SER A 91 5.69 9.67 -0.86
C SER A 91 7.13 9.59 -1.35
N GLY A 92 7.43 8.67 -2.28
CA GLY A 92 8.78 8.35 -2.71
C GLY A 92 9.18 6.93 -2.34
N ILE A 93 10.15 6.39 -3.06
CA ILE A 93 10.56 5.00 -2.97
C ILE A 93 12.07 4.96 -2.88
N ASP A 94 12.59 4.23 -1.90
CA ASP A 94 14.01 3.89 -1.84
C ASP A 94 14.32 2.91 -2.98
N ILE A 95 14.62 3.45 -4.16
CA ILE A 95 14.95 2.68 -5.36
C ILE A 95 16.31 1.99 -5.27
N THR A 96 17.05 2.20 -4.19
CA THR A 96 18.34 1.55 -3.90
C THR A 96 18.24 0.43 -2.84
N HIS A 97 17.02 0.17 -2.34
CA HIS A 97 16.78 -0.89 -1.38
C HIS A 97 17.16 -2.26 -1.96
N GLU A 98 17.88 -3.08 -1.21
CA GLU A 98 18.45 -4.36 -1.67
C GLU A 98 17.39 -5.34 -2.21
N ASP A 99 16.19 -5.28 -1.65
CA ASP A 99 15.05 -6.13 -2.04
C ASP A 99 14.21 -5.55 -3.20
N LEU A 100 14.53 -4.33 -3.67
CA LEU A 100 13.80 -3.60 -4.72
C LEU A 100 14.65 -3.21 -5.93
N GLU A 101 15.96 -3.00 -5.79
CA GLU A 101 16.81 -2.42 -6.84
C GLU A 101 16.71 -3.17 -8.19
N GLY A 102 16.58 -4.50 -8.16
CA GLY A 102 16.47 -5.31 -9.38
C GLY A 102 15.08 -5.29 -10.01
N VAL A 103 14.07 -4.70 -9.36
CA VAL A 103 12.69 -4.54 -9.89
C VAL A 103 12.31 -3.08 -10.16
N ILE A 104 13.22 -2.12 -10.07
CA ILE A 104 12.91 -0.73 -10.46
C ILE A 104 12.82 -0.58 -11.98
N TRP A 105 11.83 0.20 -12.46
CA TRP A 105 11.65 0.58 -13.86
C TRP A 105 12.71 1.60 -14.27
N THR A 106 13.12 1.56 -15.54
CA THR A 106 14.06 2.53 -16.11
C THR A 106 13.49 3.08 -17.40
N ASN A 107 13.40 4.40 -17.52
CA ASN A 107 13.14 5.07 -18.79
C ASN A 107 14.39 4.96 -19.67
N THR A 108 14.41 3.96 -20.56
CA THR A 108 15.55 3.72 -21.46
C THR A 108 15.64 4.74 -22.59
N LYS A 109 14.71 5.71 -22.67
CA LYS A 109 14.74 6.78 -23.65
C LYS A 109 15.50 8.01 -23.16
N GLU A 110 15.72 8.11 -21.85
CA GLU A 110 16.52 9.16 -21.23
C GLU A 110 18.00 8.77 -21.10
N ILE A 111 18.88 9.76 -21.13
CA ILE A 111 20.30 9.64 -20.81
C ILE A 111 20.53 10.21 -19.41
N PRO A 112 20.84 9.36 -18.40
CA PRO A 112 20.94 9.81 -17.01
C PRO A 112 21.88 11.00 -16.78
N GLY A 113 21.32 12.08 -16.25
CA GLY A 113 22.06 13.22 -15.70
C GLY A 113 22.63 14.17 -16.75
N ASN A 114 22.07 14.19 -17.96
CA ASN A 114 22.48 15.13 -19.00
C ASN A 114 21.74 16.48 -18.90
N GLY A 115 20.69 16.58 -18.08
CA GLY A 115 19.88 17.79 -17.91
C GLY A 115 18.94 18.07 -19.09
N ILE A 116 18.63 17.06 -19.90
CA ILE A 116 17.81 17.14 -21.11
C ILE A 116 16.61 16.20 -20.93
N ASP A 117 15.48 16.57 -21.53
CA ASP A 117 14.33 15.70 -21.75
C ASP A 117 14.56 15.03 -23.12
N ASP A 118 15.23 13.87 -23.13
CA ASP A 118 15.68 13.20 -24.35
C ASP A 118 14.53 12.56 -25.12
N ASP A 119 13.46 12.16 -24.42
CA ASP A 119 12.28 11.52 -25.00
C ASP A 119 11.13 12.48 -25.33
N TYR A 120 11.30 13.76 -24.98
CA TYR A 120 10.36 14.87 -25.19
C TYR A 120 9.01 14.67 -24.52
N ASN A 121 8.97 13.96 -23.39
CA ASN A 121 7.75 13.73 -22.61
C ASN A 121 7.41 14.89 -21.66
N GLY A 122 8.30 15.89 -21.53
CA GLY A 122 8.17 17.06 -20.69
C GLY A 122 8.84 16.93 -19.31
N TYR A 123 9.57 15.85 -19.03
CA TYR A 123 10.14 15.51 -17.73
C TYR A 123 11.64 15.21 -17.85
N ILE A 124 12.47 16.20 -17.51
CA ILE A 124 13.94 16.13 -17.66
C ILE A 124 14.53 15.03 -16.76
N ASP A 125 15.30 14.11 -17.34
CA ASP A 125 16.01 13.05 -16.62
C ASP A 125 15.10 12.13 -15.76
N ASP A 126 13.88 11.81 -16.21
CA ASP A 126 12.91 10.98 -15.47
C ASP A 126 13.23 9.47 -15.45
N ILE A 127 14.48 9.12 -15.06
CA ILE A 127 15.08 7.79 -15.22
C ILE A 127 14.29 6.67 -14.54
N HIS A 128 13.77 6.88 -13.33
CA HIS A 128 13.04 5.87 -12.57
C HIS A 128 11.59 6.25 -12.28
N GLY A 129 11.15 7.36 -12.86
CA GLY A 129 9.86 7.99 -12.63
C GLY A 129 10.02 9.49 -12.33
N TRP A 130 9.01 10.09 -11.70
CA TRP A 130 8.95 11.54 -11.50
C TRP A 130 8.51 11.96 -10.11
N ASN A 131 9.05 13.07 -9.62
CA ASN A 131 8.64 13.71 -8.38
C ASN A 131 7.93 15.04 -8.64
N PHE A 132 6.60 15.04 -8.46
CA PHE A 132 5.74 16.21 -8.59
C PHE A 132 5.83 17.19 -7.42
N LEU A 133 6.43 16.79 -6.29
CA LEU A 133 6.61 17.64 -5.12
C LEU A 133 7.83 18.56 -5.24
N GLY A 134 8.78 18.23 -6.12
CA GLY A 134 10.08 18.90 -6.16
C GLY A 134 10.80 18.78 -4.82
N ASP A 135 11.19 19.91 -4.22
CA ASP A 135 11.84 19.96 -2.90
C ASP A 135 10.85 20.17 -1.74
N ALA A 136 9.55 20.05 -2.00
CA ALA A 136 8.52 20.10 -0.97
C ALA A 136 8.42 18.75 -0.24
N TYR A 137 8.12 18.82 1.06
CA TYR A 137 7.91 17.66 1.90
C TYR A 137 6.68 17.87 2.78
N ASP A 138 6.70 18.86 3.67
CA ASP A 138 5.53 19.22 4.47
C ASP A 138 4.51 19.99 3.64
N GLU A 139 3.24 19.68 3.82
CA GLU A 139 2.12 20.39 3.22
C GLU A 139 0.90 20.50 4.12
N GLN A 140 0.04 21.46 3.80
CA GLN A 140 -1.26 21.62 4.47
C GLN A 140 -2.18 20.43 4.12
N LEU A 141 -3.07 20.06 5.04
CA LEU A 141 -4.24 19.24 4.69
C LEU A 141 -5.17 20.06 3.79
N GLU A 142 -6.00 19.39 2.98
CA GLU A 142 -6.90 20.07 2.05
C GLU A 142 -7.92 20.94 2.80
N MET A 143 -8.44 20.47 3.93
CA MET A 143 -9.33 21.28 4.78
C MET A 143 -8.64 22.58 5.25
N THR A 144 -7.34 22.52 5.54
CA THR A 144 -6.54 23.68 5.94
C THR A 144 -6.36 24.64 4.77
N ARG A 145 -6.10 24.13 3.56
CA ARG A 145 -6.03 24.93 2.33
C ARG A 145 -7.35 25.64 2.07
N ILE A 146 -8.47 24.92 2.13
CA ILE A 146 -9.83 25.48 1.97
C ILE A 146 -10.07 26.57 3.00
N ALA A 147 -9.84 26.29 4.29
CA ALA A 147 -10.07 27.28 5.36
C ALA A 147 -9.19 28.52 5.20
N ALA A 148 -7.95 28.37 4.72
CA ALA A 148 -7.01 29.46 4.49
C ALA A 148 -7.41 30.39 3.33
N THR A 149 -8.27 29.95 2.40
CA THR A 149 -8.78 30.83 1.31
C THR A 149 -9.68 31.96 1.81
N LEU A 150 -10.34 31.75 2.96
CA LEU A 150 -11.42 32.61 3.47
C LEU A 150 -12.61 32.78 2.51
N ASP A 151 -12.72 31.94 1.49
CA ASP A 151 -13.81 31.99 0.50
C ASP A 151 -14.98 31.10 0.93
N THR A 152 -16.00 31.72 1.51
CA THR A 152 -17.23 31.03 1.96
C THR A 152 -18.08 30.46 0.82
N SER A 153 -17.75 30.74 -0.45
CA SER A 153 -18.45 30.14 -1.59
C SER A 153 -17.96 28.73 -1.94
N ILE A 154 -16.79 28.32 -1.43
CA ILE A 154 -16.25 26.97 -1.64
C ILE A 154 -17.20 25.94 -0.99
N PRO A 155 -17.59 24.86 -1.71
CA PRO A 155 -18.36 23.77 -1.13
C PRO A 155 -17.69 23.21 0.13
N ARG A 156 -18.49 22.95 1.17
CA ARG A 156 -18.02 22.45 2.49
C ARG A 156 -17.01 23.36 3.21
N TYR A 157 -16.85 24.64 2.83
CA TYR A 157 -15.97 25.58 3.55
C TYR A 157 -16.24 25.64 5.06
N ALA A 158 -17.52 25.73 5.45
CA ALA A 158 -17.90 25.81 6.87
C ALA A 158 -17.54 24.55 7.66
N GLU A 159 -17.67 23.38 7.03
CA GLU A 159 -17.30 22.08 7.60
C GLU A 159 -15.77 21.98 7.75
N ALA A 160 -15.02 22.27 6.68
CA ALA A 160 -13.56 22.27 6.68
C ALA A 160 -12.99 23.21 7.77
N ASN A 161 -13.56 24.40 7.94
CA ASN A 161 -13.10 25.33 8.97
C ASN A 161 -13.46 24.86 10.40
N ALA A 162 -14.59 24.18 10.60
CA ALA A 162 -14.96 23.61 11.90
C ALA A 162 -14.06 22.42 12.27
N GLU A 163 -13.86 21.48 11.34
CA GLU A 163 -12.99 20.32 11.53
C GLU A 163 -11.53 20.73 11.75
N LEU A 164 -11.04 21.74 11.04
CA LEU A 164 -9.70 22.28 11.26
C LEU A 164 -9.52 22.82 12.68
N GLU A 165 -10.49 23.57 13.21
CA GLU A 165 -10.41 24.10 14.57
C GLU A 165 -10.39 22.95 15.59
N GLU A 166 -11.25 21.96 15.42
CA GLU A 166 -11.29 20.77 16.28
C GLU A 166 -9.98 19.97 16.22
N ALA A 167 -9.47 19.71 15.01
CA ALA A 167 -8.20 19.02 14.79
C ALA A 167 -7.03 19.78 15.42
N TYR A 168 -6.99 21.11 15.28
CA TYR A 168 -5.95 21.94 15.87
C TYR A 168 -5.95 21.86 17.39
N GLN A 169 -7.11 21.99 18.05
CA GLN A 169 -7.20 21.87 19.52
C GLN A 169 -6.86 20.45 19.99
N THR A 170 -7.24 19.43 19.24
CA THR A 170 -6.91 18.02 19.54
C THR A 170 -5.40 17.77 19.41
N ALA A 171 -4.76 18.27 18.36
CA ALA A 171 -3.32 18.15 18.16
C ALA A 171 -2.55 18.93 19.24
N LEU A 172 -3.00 20.13 19.61
CA LEU A 172 -2.38 20.94 20.65
C LEU A 172 -2.42 20.24 22.02
N SER A 173 -3.60 19.77 22.42
CA SER A 173 -3.76 19.04 23.69
C SER A 173 -3.00 17.72 23.71
N SER A 174 -2.99 16.99 22.60
CA SER A 174 -2.22 15.75 22.45
C SER A 174 -0.72 16.02 22.54
N LYS A 175 -0.21 17.06 21.88
CA LYS A 175 1.19 17.46 21.97
C LYS A 175 1.59 17.76 23.41
N GLN A 176 0.80 18.57 24.13
CA GLN A 176 1.06 18.90 25.53
C GLN A 176 1.14 17.64 26.42
N ARG A 177 0.24 16.68 26.18
CA ARG A 177 0.25 15.38 26.87
C ARG A 177 1.53 14.59 26.55
N TYR A 178 1.89 14.48 25.28
CA TYR A 178 3.09 13.75 24.84
C TYR A 178 4.38 14.40 25.33
N ASP A 179 4.48 15.73 25.32
CA ASP A 179 5.60 16.48 25.90
C ASP A 179 5.78 16.13 27.39
N GLN A 180 4.69 16.08 28.15
CA GLN A 180 4.73 15.72 29.57
C GLN A 180 5.14 14.26 29.80
N ILE A 181 4.64 13.33 28.99
CA ILE A 181 5.03 11.91 29.05
C ILE A 181 6.50 11.76 28.70
N TYR A 182 6.97 12.41 27.63
CA TYR A 182 8.36 12.39 27.19
C TYR A 182 9.29 12.89 28.29
N ALA A 183 9.00 14.05 28.89
CA ALA A 183 9.80 14.61 29.97
C ALA A 183 9.88 13.65 31.18
N ASN A 184 8.77 12.98 31.52
CA ASN A 184 8.72 12.02 32.62
C ASN A 184 9.53 10.75 32.32
N VAL A 185 9.36 10.16 31.12
CA VAL A 185 10.05 8.94 30.71
C VAL A 185 11.53 9.18 30.52
N SER A 186 11.93 10.28 29.86
CA SER A 186 13.33 10.66 29.69
C SER A 186 14.03 10.88 31.03
N SER A 187 13.36 11.56 31.98
CA SER A 187 13.88 11.73 33.34
C SER A 187 14.03 10.40 34.08
N ALA A 188 13.05 9.50 33.95
CA ALA A 188 13.11 8.17 34.54
C ALA A 188 14.23 7.31 33.95
N ASN A 189 14.40 7.36 32.63
CA ASN A 189 15.45 6.64 31.91
C ASN A 189 16.82 7.10 32.42
N LYS A 190 17.04 8.42 32.48
CA LYS A 190 18.28 9.02 33.03
C LYS A 190 18.58 8.59 34.46
N GLU A 191 17.58 8.61 35.35
CA GLU A 191 17.74 8.23 36.75
C GLU A 191 18.08 6.73 36.90
N LEU A 192 17.39 5.87 36.15
CA LEU A 192 17.65 4.42 36.16
C LEU A 192 19.00 4.09 35.52
N THR A 193 19.41 4.78 34.45
CA THR A 193 20.76 4.67 33.88
C THR A 193 21.81 5.03 34.92
N ALA A 194 21.61 6.09 35.70
CA ALA A 194 22.52 6.47 36.77
C ALA A 194 22.56 5.43 37.90
N HIS A 195 21.40 4.86 38.27
CA HIS A 195 21.28 3.82 39.29
C HIS A 195 21.99 2.52 38.88
N PHE A 196 21.67 1.98 37.71
CA PHE A 196 22.22 0.72 37.21
C PHE A 196 23.61 0.85 36.60
N LYS A 197 24.06 2.09 36.31
CA LYS A 197 25.34 2.40 35.64
C LYS A 197 25.48 1.73 34.27
N LYS A 198 24.37 1.61 33.55
CA LYS A 198 24.27 1.05 32.20
C LYS A 198 23.14 1.72 31.44
N SER A 199 23.26 1.76 30.11
CA SER A 199 22.33 2.44 29.22
C SER A 199 21.00 1.72 29.00
N ASP A 200 20.89 0.45 29.39
CA ASP A 200 19.67 -0.34 29.24
C ASP A 200 19.49 -1.33 30.41
N PHE A 201 18.24 -1.60 30.75
CA PHE A 201 17.84 -2.40 31.91
C PHE A 201 16.51 -3.09 31.64
N THR A 202 16.42 -4.34 32.07
CA THR A 202 15.26 -5.20 31.83
C THR A 202 14.09 -4.86 32.76
N PRO A 203 12.85 -5.17 32.36
CA PRO A 203 11.69 -5.05 33.25
C PRO A 203 11.87 -5.80 34.58
N ALA A 204 12.56 -6.95 34.57
CA ALA A 204 12.87 -7.72 35.77
C ALA A 204 13.78 -6.95 36.74
N GLU A 205 14.82 -6.29 36.23
CA GLU A 205 15.75 -5.49 37.03
C GLU A 205 15.04 -4.30 37.69
N VAL A 206 14.23 -3.57 36.93
CA VAL A 206 13.43 -2.45 37.46
C VAL A 206 12.40 -2.92 38.49
N ASN A 207 11.76 -4.07 38.24
CA ASN A 207 10.77 -4.62 39.16
C ASN A 207 11.35 -5.08 40.50
N ALA A 208 12.64 -5.45 40.53
CA ALA A 208 13.34 -5.84 41.75
C ALA A 208 13.72 -4.67 42.66
N LEU A 209 13.66 -3.42 42.17
CA LEU A 209 13.98 -2.24 42.96
C LEU A 209 12.90 -1.94 44.02
N THR A 210 13.35 -1.67 45.26
CA THR A 210 12.52 -1.21 46.38
C THR A 210 13.01 0.16 46.87
N PRO A 211 12.82 1.23 46.08
CA PRO A 211 13.28 2.57 46.44
C PRO A 211 12.49 3.14 47.62
N ALA A 212 13.10 4.06 48.36
CA ALA A 212 12.43 4.78 49.43
C ALA A 212 11.25 5.60 48.88
N GLU A 213 10.12 5.56 49.56
CA GLU A 213 8.91 6.30 49.17
C GLU A 213 9.20 7.80 49.04
N GLY A 214 8.72 8.41 47.95
CA GLY A 214 8.95 9.82 47.63
C GLY A 214 10.32 10.17 47.04
N SER A 215 11.22 9.20 46.85
CA SER A 215 12.51 9.45 46.17
C SER A 215 12.36 9.63 44.66
N GLU A 216 13.34 10.29 44.03
CA GLU A 216 13.44 10.40 42.57
C GLU A 216 13.50 9.02 41.92
N LEU A 217 14.25 8.08 42.51
CA LEU A 217 14.30 6.69 42.08
C LEU A 217 12.93 5.99 42.17
N ALA A 218 12.11 6.27 43.18
CA ALA A 218 10.75 5.74 43.27
C ALA A 218 9.86 6.24 42.14
N THR A 219 9.97 7.52 41.79
CA THR A 219 9.26 8.11 40.65
C THR A 219 9.72 7.49 39.33
N ALA A 220 11.02 7.31 39.14
CA ALA A 220 11.60 6.69 37.94
C ALA A 220 11.14 5.23 37.77
N VAL A 221 11.16 4.44 38.87
CA VAL A 221 10.67 3.06 38.87
C VAL A 221 9.17 2.99 38.52
N ALA A 222 8.36 3.92 39.03
CA ALA A 222 6.92 3.96 38.71
C ALA A 222 6.67 4.27 37.23
N ALA A 223 7.37 5.25 36.66
CA ALA A 223 7.28 5.58 35.24
C ALA A 223 7.71 4.40 34.34
N ALA A 224 8.81 3.74 34.69
CA ALA A 224 9.29 2.55 33.98
C ALA A 224 8.28 1.41 34.00
N LYS A 225 7.75 1.08 35.19
CA LYS A 225 6.70 0.06 35.35
C LYS A 225 5.45 0.38 34.54
N PHE A 226 5.07 1.66 34.47
CA PHE A 226 3.94 2.09 33.65
C PHE A 226 4.21 1.85 32.15
N MET A 227 5.41 2.16 31.64
CA MET A 227 5.77 1.86 30.24
C MET A 227 5.73 0.36 29.95
N TYR A 228 6.31 -0.47 30.83
CA TYR A 228 6.30 -1.93 30.65
C TYR A 228 4.90 -2.53 30.72
N ALA A 229 4.03 -1.99 31.57
CA ALA A 229 2.63 -2.40 31.64
C ALA A 229 1.85 -2.06 30.35
N ASN A 230 2.33 -1.08 29.58
CA ASN A 230 1.80 -0.71 28.27
C ASN A 230 2.54 -1.39 27.11
N GLY A 231 3.28 -2.46 27.37
CA GLY A 231 3.86 -3.33 26.35
C GLY A 231 5.26 -2.95 25.86
N MET A 232 5.88 -1.90 26.40
CA MET A 232 7.25 -1.54 26.05
C MET A 232 8.25 -2.55 26.64
N THR A 233 9.34 -2.83 25.92
CA THR A 233 10.36 -3.79 26.38
C THR A 233 11.58 -3.10 26.98
N SER A 234 11.84 -1.85 26.59
CA SER A 234 12.87 -0.99 27.16
C SER A 234 12.37 0.45 27.33
N LEU A 235 13.03 1.22 28.21
CA LEU A 235 12.71 2.65 28.33
C LEU A 235 13.27 3.48 27.17
N THR A 236 14.37 3.04 26.56
CA THR A 236 14.93 3.70 25.37
C THR A 236 13.97 3.62 24.19
N GLU A 237 13.40 2.44 23.94
CA GLU A 237 12.36 2.23 22.92
C GLU A 237 11.11 3.08 23.23
N ALA A 238 10.67 3.08 24.49
CA ALA A 238 9.53 3.90 24.91
C ALA A 238 9.79 5.39 24.67
N GLU A 239 10.97 5.88 25.03
CA GLU A 239 11.38 7.27 24.84
C GLU A 239 11.39 7.66 23.35
N GLU A 240 11.90 6.79 22.48
CA GLU A 240 11.89 6.98 21.03
C GLU A 240 10.46 7.05 20.47
N GLN A 241 9.60 6.08 20.80
CA GLN A 241 8.20 6.07 20.32
C GLN A 241 7.39 7.27 20.81
N ILE A 242 7.61 7.70 22.06
CA ILE A 242 6.94 8.89 22.60
C ILE A 242 7.46 10.15 21.90
N LYS A 243 8.77 10.23 21.62
CA LYS A 243 9.38 11.34 20.89
C LYS A 243 8.80 11.45 19.47
N ASP A 244 8.65 10.32 18.77
CA ASP A 244 8.00 10.29 17.46
C ASP A 244 6.57 10.86 17.53
N GLY A 245 5.83 10.56 18.61
CA GLY A 245 4.51 11.15 18.86
C GLY A 245 4.55 12.67 19.10
N VAL A 246 5.56 13.17 19.83
CA VAL A 246 5.78 14.62 20.02
C VAL A 246 6.06 15.29 18.67
N GLU A 247 6.95 14.73 17.88
CA GLU A 247 7.32 15.23 16.55
C GLU A 247 6.12 15.22 15.61
N TYR A 248 5.34 14.13 15.60
CA TYR A 248 4.11 14.03 14.81
C TYR A 248 3.13 15.17 15.09
N PHE A 249 2.78 15.43 16.36
CA PHE A 249 1.86 16.52 16.67
C PHE A 249 2.48 17.91 16.45
N ALA A 250 3.81 18.04 16.59
CA ALA A 250 4.50 19.27 16.26
C ALA A 250 4.42 19.58 14.76
N ASP A 251 4.68 18.59 13.91
CA ASP A 251 4.59 18.71 12.45
C ASP A 251 3.17 19.06 12.02
N GLN A 252 2.16 18.42 12.62
CA GLN A 252 0.74 18.74 12.39
C GLN A 252 0.43 20.20 12.67
N LEU A 253 0.85 20.72 13.82
CA LEU A 253 0.57 22.11 14.23
C LEU A 253 1.39 23.14 13.43
N ASN A 254 2.60 22.79 13.01
CA ASN A 254 3.50 23.70 12.32
C ASN A 254 3.22 23.78 10.81
N ALA A 255 2.74 22.68 10.21
CA ALA A 255 2.50 22.57 8.77
C ALA A 255 1.05 22.17 8.44
N ASN A 256 0.63 20.94 8.77
CA ASN A 256 -0.60 20.34 8.24
C ASN A 256 -1.87 21.13 8.57
N LEU A 257 -1.96 21.65 9.79
CA LEU A 257 -3.09 22.41 10.35
C LEU A 257 -2.83 23.92 10.40
N ASN A 258 -1.67 24.38 9.94
CA ASN A 258 -1.29 25.78 9.99
C ASN A 258 -1.73 26.53 8.72
N LYS A 259 -2.72 27.43 8.85
CA LYS A 259 -3.25 28.24 7.72
C LYS A 259 -2.19 29.10 7.02
N GLU A 260 -1.17 29.53 7.76
CA GLU A 260 -0.12 30.42 7.26
C GLU A 260 1.04 29.66 6.59
N PHE A 261 1.11 28.34 6.77
CA PHE A 261 2.16 27.53 6.15
C PHE A 261 2.00 27.48 4.62
N LYS A 262 3.14 27.45 3.91
CA LYS A 262 3.25 27.36 2.45
C LYS A 262 4.38 26.40 2.09
N GLY A 263 4.05 25.12 1.88
CA GLY A 263 5.05 24.08 1.62
C GLY A 263 5.38 23.85 0.15
N ARG A 264 4.51 24.24 -0.79
CA ARG A 264 4.75 24.10 -2.24
C ARG A 264 5.97 24.92 -2.70
N LYS A 265 6.94 24.26 -3.37
CA LYS A 265 8.22 24.86 -3.84
C LYS A 265 8.48 24.73 -5.34
N THR A 266 7.58 24.11 -6.08
CA THR A 266 7.68 23.77 -7.50
C THR A 266 7.56 24.98 -8.44
N GLY A 267 7.09 26.11 -7.92
CA GLY A 267 6.92 27.36 -8.67
C GLY A 267 5.84 27.29 -9.76
N ASP A 268 4.94 26.31 -9.68
CA ASP A 268 3.69 26.26 -10.43
C ASP A 268 2.52 26.69 -9.52
N ASN A 269 1.36 26.87 -10.12
CA ASN A 269 0.10 27.16 -9.47
C ASN A 269 -0.74 25.88 -9.36
N PRO A 270 -1.03 25.40 -8.14
CA PRO A 270 -1.80 24.18 -7.93
C PRO A 270 -3.25 24.28 -8.44
N ASP A 271 -3.79 25.49 -8.57
CA ASP A 271 -5.16 25.75 -9.03
C ASP A 271 -5.26 26.05 -10.54
N VAL A 272 -4.16 25.88 -11.29
CA VAL A 272 -4.16 25.99 -12.75
C VAL A 272 -3.52 24.74 -13.36
N PHE A 273 -4.33 23.87 -13.94
CA PHE A 273 -3.93 22.53 -14.38
C PHE A 273 -2.74 22.48 -15.37
N ASN A 274 -2.60 23.47 -16.24
CA ASN A 274 -1.63 23.49 -17.35
C ASN A 274 -0.70 24.71 -17.36
N ASP A 275 -0.49 25.36 -16.21
CA ASP A 275 0.37 26.55 -16.14
C ASP A 275 1.86 26.26 -16.38
N LYS A 276 2.35 25.09 -15.96
CA LYS A 276 3.75 24.69 -16.04
C LYS A 276 3.85 23.20 -16.34
N ILE A 277 4.51 22.86 -17.45
CA ILE A 277 4.83 21.47 -17.82
C ILE A 277 6.14 21.11 -17.11
N GLY A 278 6.26 19.84 -16.67
CA GLY A 278 7.51 19.34 -16.09
C GLY A 278 7.92 19.99 -14.76
N TYR A 279 6.97 20.55 -14.01
CA TYR A 279 7.27 20.99 -12.64
C TYR A 279 7.62 19.79 -11.76
N GLY A 280 8.43 20.03 -10.72
CA GLY A 280 9.00 18.96 -9.91
C GLY A 280 10.45 18.67 -10.31
N ASN A 281 10.89 17.43 -10.10
CA ASN A 281 12.23 16.97 -10.48
C ASN A 281 12.27 15.43 -10.62
N ALA A 282 13.43 14.88 -11.01
CA ALA A 282 13.65 13.45 -11.17
C ALA A 282 13.95 12.69 -9.85
N ASN A 283 13.99 13.36 -8.70
CA ASN A 283 14.34 12.71 -7.44
C ASN A 283 13.13 12.00 -6.81
N VAL A 284 12.99 10.71 -7.10
CA VAL A 284 11.92 9.85 -6.59
C VAL A 284 12.18 9.25 -5.21
N MET A 285 13.36 9.51 -4.63
CA MET A 285 13.75 8.96 -3.34
C MET A 285 12.95 9.60 -2.19
N PRO A 286 12.79 8.90 -1.05
CA PRO A 286 12.39 9.55 0.19
C PRO A 286 13.43 10.61 0.61
N THR A 287 12.95 11.70 1.19
CA THR A 287 13.77 12.82 1.70
C THR A 287 14.37 12.53 3.07
N LYS A 288 13.74 11.63 3.83
CA LYS A 288 14.17 11.16 5.15
C LYS A 288 13.66 9.74 5.39
N LYS A 289 14.33 9.00 6.29
CA LYS A 289 13.99 7.61 6.62
C LYS A 289 12.52 7.41 7.01
N SER A 290 11.94 8.35 7.75
CA SER A 290 10.53 8.26 8.19
C SER A 290 9.53 8.36 7.05
N GLU A 291 9.92 8.86 5.87
CA GLU A 291 9.12 8.82 4.64
C GLU A 291 9.16 7.42 4.00
N SER A 292 8.69 6.44 4.76
CA SER A 292 8.86 5.02 4.49
C SER A 292 7.71 4.38 3.70
N HIS A 293 6.60 5.09 3.56
CA HIS A 293 5.33 4.57 3.06
C HIS A 293 5.43 4.05 1.62
N GLY A 294 5.98 4.82 0.68
CA GLY A 294 6.10 4.38 -0.72
C GLY A 294 7.05 3.19 -0.91
N THR A 295 8.16 3.13 -0.17
CA THR A 295 9.05 1.94 -0.14
C THR A 295 8.30 0.71 0.36
N HIS A 296 7.48 0.84 1.40
CA HIS A 296 6.68 -0.25 1.96
C HIS A 296 5.66 -0.79 0.97
N VAL A 297 4.93 0.12 0.33
CA VAL A 297 3.98 -0.17 -0.74
C VAL A 297 4.65 -0.89 -1.92
N ALA A 298 5.83 -0.43 -2.35
CA ALA A 298 6.58 -1.05 -3.45
C ALA A 298 7.01 -2.49 -3.12
N GLY A 299 7.46 -2.75 -1.89
CA GLY A 299 7.84 -4.08 -1.42
C GLY A 299 6.69 -5.09 -1.46
N ILE A 300 5.49 -4.68 -1.04
CA ILE A 300 4.29 -5.54 -1.10
C ILE A 300 4.01 -5.97 -2.54
N ILE A 301 4.17 -5.08 -3.51
CA ILE A 301 3.92 -5.40 -4.93
C ILE A 301 5.01 -6.32 -5.47
N ALA A 302 6.29 -5.97 -5.27
CA ALA A 302 7.35 -6.38 -6.17
C ALA A 302 8.69 -6.80 -5.52
N ALA A 303 8.81 -6.82 -4.19
CA ALA A 303 10.05 -7.28 -3.55
C ALA A 303 10.52 -8.62 -4.13
N GLU A 304 11.83 -8.75 -4.32
CA GLU A 304 12.41 -9.81 -5.12
C GLU A 304 12.18 -11.19 -4.52
N ARG A 305 11.31 -11.98 -5.16
CA ARG A 305 10.95 -13.29 -4.61
C ARG A 305 12.13 -14.27 -4.58
N ASN A 306 12.36 -14.90 -3.42
CA ASN A 306 13.33 -15.97 -3.16
C ASN A 306 14.81 -15.56 -3.30
N ASN A 307 15.15 -14.30 -3.05
CA ASN A 307 16.54 -13.83 -2.96
C ASN A 307 17.19 -14.12 -1.59
N GLY A 308 16.41 -14.57 -0.60
CA GLY A 308 16.89 -14.84 0.77
C GLY A 308 16.93 -13.60 1.68
N LEU A 309 16.37 -12.48 1.21
CA LEU A 309 16.21 -11.23 1.94
C LEU A 309 14.75 -11.07 2.41
N GLY A 310 14.44 -9.92 3.02
CA GLY A 310 13.33 -9.77 3.96
C GLY A 310 11.97 -10.31 3.49
N VAL A 311 11.41 -9.84 2.36
CA VAL A 311 10.04 -10.20 1.96
C VAL A 311 9.93 -10.68 0.51
N ASN A 312 8.87 -11.42 0.23
CA ASN A 312 8.52 -11.76 -1.15
C ASN A 312 7.37 -10.87 -1.61
N GLY A 313 7.55 -10.05 -2.65
CA GLY A 313 6.46 -9.28 -3.24
C GLY A 313 5.37 -10.17 -3.85
N VAL A 314 4.14 -9.69 -3.94
CA VAL A 314 2.99 -10.45 -4.46
C VAL A 314 3.21 -10.87 -5.92
N ALA A 315 3.84 -10.04 -6.73
CA ALA A 315 4.10 -10.29 -8.14
C ALA A 315 5.59 -10.47 -8.44
N ASN A 316 5.88 -11.28 -9.45
CA ASN A 316 7.18 -11.38 -10.09
C ASN A 316 7.07 -10.96 -11.57
N ASN A 317 8.20 -10.73 -12.23
CA ASN A 317 8.24 -10.15 -13.57
C ASN A 317 7.50 -8.79 -13.63
N VAL A 318 7.69 -7.97 -12.61
CA VAL A 318 7.15 -6.61 -12.56
C VAL A 318 8.29 -5.61 -12.50
N LYS A 319 8.03 -4.38 -12.92
CA LYS A 319 8.91 -3.24 -12.75
C LYS A 319 8.17 -2.09 -12.08
N ILE A 320 8.73 -1.53 -11.01
CA ILE A 320 8.16 -0.42 -10.26
C ILE A 320 8.58 0.92 -10.88
N MET A 321 7.62 1.68 -11.38
CA MET A 321 7.80 3.09 -11.74
C MET A 321 7.47 3.95 -10.52
N ALA A 322 8.47 4.68 -10.02
CA ALA A 322 8.35 5.45 -8.79
C ALA A 322 7.80 6.85 -9.08
N ILE A 323 6.61 7.17 -8.60
CA ILE A 323 6.01 8.50 -8.78
C ILE A 323 5.77 9.11 -7.41
N ARG A 324 6.45 10.22 -7.13
CA ARG A 324 6.34 10.94 -5.86
C ARG A 324 5.37 12.09 -6.01
N ALA A 325 4.23 12.02 -5.33
CA ALA A 325 3.15 13.02 -5.38
C ALA A 325 2.40 13.20 -4.05
N VAL A 326 2.75 12.43 -3.02
CA VAL A 326 2.09 12.46 -1.71
C VAL A 326 3.04 13.09 -0.69
N PRO A 327 2.76 14.29 -0.18
CA PRO A 327 3.61 14.96 0.82
C PRO A 327 3.32 14.47 2.24
N ASN A 328 4.03 15.00 3.24
CA ASN A 328 3.55 15.00 4.63
C ASN A 328 2.42 16.02 4.77
N GLY A 329 1.20 15.60 4.41
CA GLY A 329 0.01 16.42 4.28
C GLY A 329 -0.92 15.81 3.23
N ASP A 330 -1.91 16.56 2.75
CA ASP A 330 -2.77 16.07 1.67
C ASP A 330 -2.17 16.41 0.30
N GLU A 331 -2.25 15.44 -0.62
CA GLU A 331 -1.87 15.60 -2.01
C GLU A 331 -2.73 16.65 -2.74
N TYR A 332 -2.12 17.34 -3.71
CA TYR A 332 -2.84 18.24 -4.60
C TYR A 332 -3.50 17.44 -5.73
N ASP A 333 -4.74 17.80 -6.08
CA ASP A 333 -5.49 17.14 -7.16
C ASP A 333 -4.76 17.22 -8.51
N LYS A 334 -4.10 18.35 -8.76
CA LYS A 334 -3.25 18.53 -9.94
C LYS A 334 -2.10 17.52 -10.00
N ASP A 335 -1.40 17.32 -8.88
CA ASP A 335 -0.22 16.46 -8.81
C ASP A 335 -0.64 15.00 -9.04
N ILE A 336 -1.75 14.56 -8.43
CA ILE A 336 -2.30 13.22 -8.66
C ILE A 336 -2.78 13.02 -10.09
N ALA A 337 -3.53 13.98 -10.64
CA ALA A 337 -4.02 13.87 -12.01
C ALA A 337 -2.88 13.82 -13.04
N LYS A 338 -1.81 14.60 -12.83
CA LYS A 338 -0.59 14.56 -13.67
C LYS A 338 0.19 13.27 -13.45
N ALA A 339 0.30 12.78 -12.21
CA ALA A 339 0.96 11.51 -11.89
C ALA A 339 0.29 10.31 -12.57
N ILE A 340 -1.05 10.23 -12.55
CA ILE A 340 -1.80 9.19 -13.26
C ILE A 340 -1.52 9.26 -14.76
N ARG A 341 -1.58 10.46 -15.36
CA ARG A 341 -1.31 10.64 -16.79
C ARG A 341 0.14 10.29 -17.15
N TYR A 342 1.11 10.67 -16.32
CA TYR A 342 2.51 10.30 -16.47
C TYR A 342 2.69 8.78 -16.48
N ALA A 343 2.10 8.08 -15.50
CA ALA A 343 2.16 6.62 -15.43
C ALA A 343 1.62 5.95 -16.71
N VAL A 344 0.45 6.39 -17.16
CA VAL A 344 -0.18 5.87 -18.39
C VAL A 344 0.70 6.11 -19.60
N ASN A 345 1.22 7.33 -19.77
CA ASN A 345 2.02 7.71 -20.93
C ASN A 345 3.39 7.02 -20.97
N ASN A 346 3.94 6.67 -19.80
CA ASN A 346 5.18 5.90 -19.68
C ASN A 346 4.96 4.38 -19.63
N GLY A 347 3.76 3.91 -19.95
CA GLY A 347 3.48 2.50 -20.26
C GLY A 347 3.14 1.63 -19.06
N ALA A 348 2.80 2.23 -17.90
CA ALA A 348 2.25 1.49 -16.78
C ALA A 348 0.99 0.72 -17.22
N LYS A 349 0.82 -0.50 -16.70
CA LYS A 349 -0.41 -1.29 -16.85
C LYS A 349 -1.26 -1.27 -15.60
N VAL A 350 -0.61 -1.15 -14.45
CA VAL A 350 -1.26 -1.01 -13.15
C VAL A 350 -0.69 0.24 -12.48
N ILE A 351 -1.56 1.02 -11.86
CA ILE A 351 -1.21 2.13 -10.99
C ILE A 351 -1.71 1.76 -9.60
N ASN A 352 -0.86 1.90 -8.59
CA ASN A 352 -1.25 1.85 -7.19
C ASN A 352 -1.24 3.27 -6.61
N GLY A 353 -2.37 3.68 -5.99
CA GLY A 353 -2.47 4.90 -5.21
C GLY A 353 -2.85 4.58 -3.77
N SER A 354 -1.90 4.70 -2.86
CA SER A 354 -2.08 4.44 -1.42
C SER A 354 -2.19 5.74 -0.62
N PHE A 355 -3.03 6.66 -1.09
CA PHE A 355 -3.28 7.98 -0.49
C PHE A 355 -4.77 8.27 -0.50
N GLY A 356 -5.21 9.30 0.20
CA GLY A 356 -6.57 9.80 0.06
C GLY A 356 -6.92 10.82 1.12
N LYS A 357 -7.98 11.57 0.86
CA LYS A 357 -8.36 12.74 1.65
C LYS A 357 -9.88 12.95 1.68
N SER A 358 -10.35 13.67 2.69
CA SER A 358 -11.78 13.94 2.90
C SER A 358 -12.32 15.12 2.09
N TYR A 359 -11.43 15.99 1.60
CA TYR A 359 -11.76 17.19 0.83
C TYR A 359 -10.98 17.21 -0.47
N SER A 360 -11.53 17.83 -1.51
CA SER A 360 -10.87 18.01 -2.79
C SER A 360 -11.40 19.28 -3.45
N MET A 361 -10.50 20.17 -3.88
CA MET A 361 -10.83 21.40 -4.58
C MET A 361 -11.12 21.18 -6.07
N HIS A 362 -10.43 20.23 -6.71
CA HIS A 362 -10.55 19.92 -8.14
C HIS A 362 -10.73 18.40 -8.39
N PRO A 363 -11.73 17.74 -7.78
CA PRO A 363 -11.91 16.29 -7.89
C PRO A 363 -12.14 15.85 -9.33
N GLU A 364 -12.68 16.72 -10.18
CA GLU A 364 -12.89 16.46 -11.61
C GLU A 364 -11.58 16.24 -12.37
N TRP A 365 -10.46 16.88 -11.99
CA TRP A 365 -9.18 16.65 -12.65
C TRP A 365 -8.66 15.24 -12.40
N VAL A 366 -8.83 14.75 -11.17
CA VAL A 366 -8.40 13.40 -10.80
C VAL A 366 -9.32 12.38 -11.45
N ARG A 367 -10.63 12.57 -11.41
CA ARG A 367 -11.61 11.71 -12.12
C ARG A 367 -11.33 11.63 -13.62
N ASP A 368 -11.02 12.74 -14.27
CA ASP A 368 -10.64 12.78 -15.69
C ASP A 368 -9.35 12.00 -15.95
N ALA A 369 -8.38 12.04 -15.03
CA ALA A 369 -7.15 11.26 -15.13
C ALA A 369 -7.40 9.75 -14.90
N ILE A 370 -8.27 9.38 -13.97
CA ILE A 370 -8.70 7.98 -13.75
C ILE A 370 -9.42 7.46 -15.00
N LYS A 371 -10.32 8.25 -15.57
CA LYS A 371 -10.97 7.92 -16.84
C LYS A 371 -9.95 7.76 -17.96
N TYR A 372 -8.96 8.66 -18.05
CA TYR A 372 -7.88 8.57 -19.03
C TYR A 372 -7.08 7.27 -18.88
N ALA A 373 -6.77 6.84 -17.65
CA ALA A 373 -6.15 5.54 -17.40
C ALA A 373 -7.04 4.39 -17.89
N SER A 374 -8.34 4.45 -17.62
CA SER A 374 -9.31 3.45 -18.06
C SER A 374 -9.40 3.34 -19.59
N ASP A 375 -9.55 4.47 -20.27
CA ASP A 375 -9.63 4.54 -21.73
C ASP A 375 -8.36 4.03 -22.42
N ASN A 376 -7.20 4.12 -21.75
CA ASN A 376 -5.92 3.60 -22.23
C ASN A 376 -5.61 2.18 -21.73
N GLY A 377 -6.57 1.51 -21.11
CA GLY A 377 -6.44 0.14 -20.64
C GLY A 377 -5.40 -0.01 -19.54
N VAL A 378 -5.46 0.85 -18.53
CA VAL A 378 -4.66 0.82 -17.30
C VAL A 378 -5.59 0.62 -16.10
N ILE A 379 -5.18 -0.27 -15.19
CA ILE A 379 -5.89 -0.51 -13.93
C ILE A 379 -5.39 0.49 -12.89
N PHE A 380 -6.29 1.15 -12.19
CA PHE A 380 -5.94 1.99 -11.04
C PHE A 380 -6.49 1.37 -9.76
N VAL A 381 -5.59 0.94 -8.88
CA VAL A 381 -5.91 0.35 -7.59
C VAL A 381 -5.70 1.39 -6.50
N HIS A 382 -6.72 1.63 -5.69
CA HIS A 382 -6.77 2.71 -4.72
C HIS A 382 -7.18 2.21 -3.33
N ALA A 383 -6.57 2.77 -2.29
CA ALA A 383 -6.88 2.45 -0.89
C ALA A 383 -8.22 3.08 -0.47
N ALA A 384 -9.08 2.34 0.25
CA ALA A 384 -10.38 2.88 0.66
C ALA A 384 -10.33 3.99 1.73
N GLY A 385 -9.21 4.12 2.46
CA GLY A 385 -9.05 5.03 3.59
C GLY A 385 -9.20 4.35 4.94
N ASN A 386 -8.81 5.05 6.01
CA ASN A 386 -8.55 4.45 7.34
C ASN A 386 -9.36 5.11 8.47
N ASP A 387 -10.54 5.65 8.15
CA ASP A 387 -11.38 6.44 9.06
C ASP A 387 -12.54 5.63 9.66
N SER A 388 -12.62 4.33 9.38
CA SER A 388 -13.75 3.47 9.77
C SER A 388 -15.11 3.93 9.22
N LYS A 389 -15.13 4.67 8.11
CA LYS A 389 -16.32 5.30 7.51
C LYS A 389 -16.90 4.50 6.35
N ASP A 390 -18.20 4.68 6.13
CA ASP A 390 -18.89 4.22 4.93
C ASP A 390 -18.73 5.23 3.79
N VAL A 391 -17.88 4.90 2.81
CA VAL A 391 -17.57 5.78 1.67
C VAL A 391 -18.73 5.95 0.69
N ASP A 392 -19.83 5.22 0.87
CA ASP A 392 -21.06 5.48 0.13
C ASP A 392 -21.79 6.73 0.67
N THR A 393 -21.50 7.15 1.91
CA THR A 393 -22.16 8.29 2.55
C THR A 393 -21.19 9.40 2.96
N GLU A 394 -19.93 9.05 3.20
CA GLU A 394 -18.87 9.96 3.61
C GLU A 394 -17.84 10.06 2.49
N ALA A 395 -17.60 11.27 1.98
CA ALA A 395 -16.70 11.45 0.84
C ALA A 395 -15.26 11.07 1.20
N ASN A 396 -14.62 10.28 0.34
CA ASN A 396 -13.20 10.00 0.34
C ASN A 396 -12.69 10.10 -1.09
N PHE A 397 -11.61 10.86 -1.29
CA PHE A 397 -11.03 11.12 -2.60
C PHE A 397 -9.64 10.47 -2.74
N PRO A 398 -9.22 10.12 -3.97
CA PRO A 398 -10.02 10.13 -5.19
C PRO A 398 -11.15 9.09 -5.18
N ASP A 399 -12.21 9.37 -5.92
CA ASP A 399 -13.24 8.43 -6.29
C ASP A 399 -13.37 8.38 -7.82
N ASP A 400 -13.97 7.33 -8.35
CA ASP A 400 -14.18 7.17 -9.79
C ASP A 400 -15.65 7.35 -10.18
N ASN A 401 -16.49 7.98 -9.35
CA ASN A 401 -17.92 8.07 -9.60
C ASN A 401 -18.47 9.50 -9.50
N ILE A 402 -19.60 9.73 -10.16
CA ILE A 402 -20.45 10.91 -9.95
C ILE A 402 -21.87 10.41 -9.70
N ASN A 403 -22.41 10.68 -8.50
CA ASN A 403 -23.72 10.19 -8.07
C ASN A 403 -23.84 8.65 -8.21
N TYR A 404 -22.82 7.90 -7.75
CA TYR A 404 -22.74 6.44 -7.83
C TYR A 404 -22.67 5.86 -9.24
N VAL A 405 -22.44 6.68 -10.27
CA VAL A 405 -22.17 6.21 -11.63
C VAL A 405 -20.65 6.19 -11.84
N GLU A 406 -20.08 4.99 -11.98
CA GLU A 406 -18.65 4.81 -12.26
C GLU A 406 -18.26 5.44 -13.62
N LEU A 407 -17.13 6.13 -13.62
CA LEU A 407 -16.46 6.72 -14.77
C LEU A 407 -15.42 5.77 -15.39
N SER A 408 -15.00 4.75 -14.63
CA SER A 408 -13.93 3.82 -14.99
C SER A 408 -14.36 2.37 -14.77
N ASN A 409 -14.15 1.52 -15.77
CA ASN A 409 -14.32 0.07 -15.60
C ASN A 409 -12.99 -0.63 -15.24
N THR A 410 -11.97 0.12 -14.84
CA THR A 410 -10.65 -0.39 -14.45
C THR A 410 -10.13 0.19 -13.13
N TYR A 411 -10.96 0.94 -12.41
CA TYR A 411 -10.69 1.38 -11.05
C TYR A 411 -11.04 0.29 -10.03
N ILE A 412 -10.21 0.08 -9.01
CA ILE A 412 -10.46 -0.88 -7.94
C ILE A 412 -10.17 -0.23 -6.60
N ARG A 413 -11.19 -0.01 -5.78
CA ARG A 413 -11.05 0.49 -4.42
C ARG A 413 -11.00 -0.65 -3.40
N VAL A 414 -10.01 -0.61 -2.52
CA VAL A 414 -9.63 -1.77 -1.70
C VAL A 414 -9.77 -1.47 -0.21
N GLY A 415 -10.61 -2.26 0.47
CA GLY A 415 -10.71 -2.32 1.93
C GLY A 415 -9.64 -3.22 2.56
N SER A 416 -9.41 -3.06 3.86
CA SER A 416 -8.33 -3.72 4.60
C SER A 416 -8.84 -4.87 5.48
N LEU A 417 -8.09 -5.98 5.46
CA LEU A 417 -8.29 -7.15 6.30
C LEU A 417 -7.24 -7.25 7.40
N ALA A 418 -7.63 -7.88 8.50
CA ALA A 418 -6.73 -8.39 9.51
C ALA A 418 -6.44 -9.88 9.30
N ALA A 419 -5.34 -10.38 9.89
CA ALA A 419 -4.95 -11.78 9.80
C ALA A 419 -5.87 -12.75 10.57
N SER A 420 -6.84 -12.24 11.34
CA SER A 420 -7.82 -13.06 12.04
C SER A 420 -9.02 -13.38 11.16
N TYR A 421 -9.38 -14.66 11.02
CA TYR A 421 -10.63 -15.06 10.37
C TYR A 421 -11.81 -15.04 11.38
N GLY A 422 -13.02 -14.75 10.90
CA GLY A 422 -14.23 -14.65 11.72
C GLY A 422 -14.69 -13.20 11.93
N THR A 423 -15.22 -12.89 13.11
CA THR A 423 -15.84 -11.58 13.36
C THR A 423 -14.87 -10.40 13.30
N LYS A 424 -13.57 -10.63 13.52
CA LYS A 424 -12.51 -9.62 13.49
C LYS A 424 -11.77 -9.55 12.13
N LEU A 425 -12.37 -10.08 11.07
CA LEU A 425 -11.75 -10.15 9.75
C LEU A 425 -11.44 -8.78 9.14
N VAL A 426 -12.32 -7.81 9.34
CA VAL A 426 -12.13 -6.45 8.81
C VAL A 426 -11.23 -5.67 9.76
N SER A 427 -10.20 -5.01 9.21
CA SER A 427 -9.35 -4.11 9.98
C SER A 427 -10.20 -3.01 10.63
N SER A 428 -10.00 -2.73 11.92
CA SER A 428 -10.85 -1.79 12.66
C SER A 428 -10.87 -0.40 12.05
N PHE A 429 -9.79 0.03 11.40
CA PHE A 429 -9.67 1.31 10.73
C PHE A 429 -10.26 1.35 9.32
N SER A 430 -10.54 0.21 8.68
CA SER A 430 -10.87 0.19 7.25
C SER A 430 -12.15 0.96 6.96
N ASN A 431 -12.10 1.86 5.98
CA ASN A 431 -13.29 2.31 5.29
C ASN A 431 -13.93 1.15 4.51
N TYR A 432 -15.23 1.25 4.28
CA TYR A 432 -16.07 0.25 3.62
C TYR A 432 -17.16 0.94 2.80
N GLY A 433 -17.89 0.21 1.95
CA GLY A 433 -19.03 0.75 1.22
C GLY A 433 -19.54 -0.22 0.16
N LYS A 434 -20.83 -0.54 0.18
CA LYS A 434 -21.44 -1.52 -0.74
C LYS A 434 -21.28 -1.12 -2.20
N ASN A 435 -21.28 0.19 -2.48
CA ASN A 435 -21.26 0.74 -3.82
C ASN A 435 -19.93 1.34 -4.23
N ASN A 436 -19.02 1.68 -3.30
CA ASN A 436 -17.77 2.36 -3.64
C ASN A 436 -16.51 1.67 -3.11
N VAL A 437 -16.61 0.53 -2.44
CA VAL A 437 -15.46 -0.38 -2.22
C VAL A 437 -15.67 -1.64 -3.06
N ASP A 438 -14.68 -2.03 -3.86
CA ASP A 438 -14.83 -3.17 -4.77
C ASP A 438 -14.54 -4.50 -4.08
N VAL A 439 -13.47 -4.57 -3.28
CA VAL A 439 -12.95 -5.80 -2.69
C VAL A 439 -12.10 -5.51 -1.44
N PHE A 440 -11.83 -6.54 -0.64
CA PHE A 440 -10.93 -6.46 0.50
C PHE A 440 -9.66 -7.29 0.31
N ALA A 441 -8.54 -6.84 0.89
CA ALA A 441 -7.26 -7.54 0.86
C ALA A 441 -6.47 -7.36 2.17
N PRO A 442 -5.44 -8.19 2.42
CA PRO A 442 -4.57 -8.07 3.60
C PRO A 442 -3.99 -6.66 3.79
N GLY A 443 -4.22 -6.05 4.96
CA GLY A 443 -3.71 -4.70 5.21
C GLY A 443 -3.43 -4.32 6.67
N SER A 444 -3.72 -5.17 7.65
CA SER A 444 -3.21 -4.97 9.03
C SER A 444 -1.85 -5.65 9.23
N GLU A 445 -0.91 -4.96 9.89
CA GLU A 445 0.39 -5.52 10.28
C GLU A 445 1.09 -6.26 9.12
N VAL A 446 1.13 -5.62 7.95
CA VAL A 446 1.78 -6.18 6.77
C VAL A 446 3.27 -5.83 6.82
N TYR A 447 4.12 -6.84 6.83
CA TYR A 447 5.57 -6.69 6.84
C TYR A 447 6.11 -6.44 5.43
N SER A 448 6.91 -5.39 5.25
CA SER A 448 7.49 -5.01 3.96
C SER A 448 8.73 -4.12 4.12
N THR A 449 9.37 -3.77 3.01
CA THR A 449 10.57 -2.94 2.90
C THR A 449 10.35 -1.51 3.38
N VAL A 450 11.30 -0.91 4.08
CA VAL A 450 11.34 0.53 4.40
C VAL A 450 12.74 1.07 4.08
N PRO A 451 12.93 2.41 3.95
CA PRO A 451 14.21 2.97 3.52
C PRO A 451 15.40 2.48 4.35
N GLU A 452 16.59 2.48 3.74
CA GLU A 452 17.85 2.08 4.37
C GLU A 452 17.99 0.55 4.62
N ASN A 453 17.49 -0.28 3.70
CA ASN A 453 17.54 -1.75 3.76
C ASN A 453 16.89 -2.34 5.03
N GLU A 454 15.83 -1.69 5.51
CA GLU A 454 15.09 -2.10 6.69
C GLU A 454 13.72 -2.66 6.31
N TYR A 455 13.04 -3.26 7.28
CA TYR A 455 11.72 -3.86 7.08
C TYR A 455 10.85 -3.59 8.30
N LYS A 456 9.56 -3.36 8.09
CA LYS A 456 8.62 -3.05 9.17
C LYS A 456 7.21 -3.52 8.87
N SER A 457 6.46 -3.85 9.92
CA SER A 457 5.00 -4.05 9.82
C SER A 457 4.27 -2.71 9.84
N MET A 458 3.37 -2.50 8.88
CA MET A 458 2.48 -1.34 8.83
C MET A 458 1.03 -1.76 8.63
N GLY A 459 0.09 -0.96 9.14
CA GLY A 459 -1.35 -1.18 9.02
C GLY A 459 -2.03 -0.07 8.23
N GLY A 460 -2.83 -0.44 7.25
CA GLY A 460 -3.62 0.51 6.46
C GLY A 460 -4.31 -0.16 5.27
N THR A 461 -5.34 0.49 4.73
CA THR A 461 -5.81 0.20 3.36
C THR A 461 -4.71 0.45 2.34
N SER A 462 -3.74 1.32 2.65
CA SER A 462 -2.49 1.53 1.92
C SER A 462 -1.61 0.29 1.73
N MET A 463 -1.76 -0.74 2.58
CA MET A 463 -1.08 -2.04 2.43
C MET A 463 -1.95 -3.05 1.67
N ALA A 464 -3.27 -2.87 1.71
CA ALA A 464 -4.22 -3.70 0.97
C ALA A 464 -4.25 -3.37 -0.52
N SER A 465 -4.22 -2.09 -0.91
CA SER A 465 -4.16 -1.66 -2.31
C SER A 465 -2.96 -2.24 -3.08
N PRO A 466 -1.69 -2.19 -2.60
CA PRO A 466 -0.56 -2.78 -3.30
C PRO A 466 -0.66 -4.29 -3.37
N ALA A 467 -1.28 -4.95 -2.39
CA ALA A 467 -1.54 -6.37 -2.43
C ALA A 467 -2.41 -6.72 -3.66
N VAL A 468 -3.49 -5.95 -3.90
CA VAL A 468 -4.37 -6.10 -5.07
C VAL A 468 -3.71 -5.65 -6.37
N ALA A 469 -2.90 -4.60 -6.36
CA ALA A 469 -2.10 -4.18 -7.50
C ALA A 469 -1.11 -5.29 -7.92
N GLY A 470 -0.49 -5.95 -6.94
CA GLY A 470 0.35 -7.13 -7.12
C GLY A 470 -0.42 -8.30 -7.76
N VAL A 471 -1.60 -8.67 -7.23
CA VAL A 471 -2.40 -9.74 -7.84
C VAL A 471 -2.84 -9.38 -9.27
N SER A 472 -3.22 -8.12 -9.51
CA SER A 472 -3.58 -7.62 -10.84
C SER A 472 -2.41 -7.75 -11.82
N ALA A 473 -1.21 -7.32 -11.42
CA ALA A 473 0.00 -7.44 -12.22
C ALA A 473 0.40 -8.90 -12.45
N LEU A 474 0.26 -9.77 -11.43
CA LEU A 474 0.54 -11.20 -11.52
C LEU A 474 -0.37 -11.90 -12.53
N VAL A 475 -1.68 -11.67 -12.44
CA VAL A 475 -2.66 -12.21 -13.39
C VAL A 475 -2.33 -11.73 -14.80
N TRP A 476 -2.09 -10.44 -14.98
CA TRP A 476 -1.85 -9.87 -16.30
C TRP A 476 -0.51 -10.32 -16.91
N SER A 477 0.51 -10.52 -16.08
CA SER A 477 1.79 -11.10 -16.47
C SER A 477 1.61 -12.50 -17.05
N GLN A 478 0.79 -13.35 -16.41
CA GLN A 478 0.53 -14.71 -16.87
C GLN A 478 -0.46 -14.79 -18.05
N TYR A 479 -1.35 -13.81 -18.17
CA TYR A 479 -2.40 -13.75 -19.19
C TYR A 479 -2.39 -12.40 -19.93
N PRO A 480 -1.33 -12.08 -20.71
CA PRO A 480 -1.09 -10.74 -21.27
C PRO A 480 -2.07 -10.32 -22.39
N LYS A 481 -2.99 -11.21 -22.77
CA LYS A 481 -4.04 -10.93 -23.75
C LYS A 481 -5.32 -10.37 -23.11
N LEU A 482 -5.47 -10.47 -21.80
CA LEU A 482 -6.61 -9.88 -21.11
C LEU A 482 -6.56 -8.36 -21.24
N THR A 483 -7.73 -7.76 -21.38
CA THR A 483 -7.93 -6.32 -21.22
C THR A 483 -7.88 -5.94 -19.75
N ALA A 484 -7.64 -4.66 -19.45
CA ALA A 484 -7.66 -4.13 -18.09
C ALA A 484 -8.99 -4.43 -17.37
N ALA A 485 -10.11 -4.23 -18.06
CA ALA A 485 -11.44 -4.51 -17.52
C ALA A 485 -11.66 -6.00 -17.21
N GLN A 486 -11.14 -6.90 -18.07
CA GLN A 486 -11.17 -8.35 -17.79
C GLN A 486 -10.32 -8.72 -16.59
N VAL A 487 -9.17 -8.08 -16.38
CA VAL A 487 -8.35 -8.32 -15.19
C VAL A 487 -9.09 -7.83 -13.94
N LYS A 488 -9.68 -6.61 -13.92
CA LYS A 488 -10.56 -6.16 -12.82
C LYS A 488 -11.64 -7.20 -12.53
N GLN A 489 -12.36 -7.64 -13.56
CA GLN A 489 -13.43 -8.64 -13.40
C GLN A 489 -12.92 -9.95 -12.80
N VAL A 490 -11.77 -10.45 -13.26
CA VAL A 490 -11.13 -11.65 -12.68
C VAL A 490 -10.86 -11.47 -11.19
N ILE A 491 -10.30 -10.32 -10.77
CA ILE A 491 -10.02 -10.04 -9.36
C ILE A 491 -11.31 -10.09 -8.52
N LEU A 492 -12.38 -9.44 -8.98
CA LEU A 492 -13.65 -9.38 -8.24
C LEU A 492 -14.39 -10.72 -8.22
N ASP A 493 -14.38 -11.46 -9.33
CA ASP A 493 -15.11 -12.73 -9.44
C ASP A 493 -14.40 -13.87 -8.72
N SER A 494 -13.06 -13.87 -8.70
CA SER A 494 -12.27 -14.95 -8.12
C SER A 494 -12.13 -14.93 -6.61
N GLY A 495 -12.47 -13.81 -5.97
CA GLY A 495 -12.35 -13.64 -4.53
C GLY A 495 -13.18 -14.64 -3.73
N LEU A 496 -12.75 -14.90 -2.49
CA LEU A 496 -13.46 -15.80 -1.58
C LEU A 496 -14.61 -15.06 -0.91
N THR A 497 -15.80 -15.65 -0.97
CA THR A 497 -16.99 -15.13 -0.29
C THR A 497 -16.90 -15.42 1.20
N VAL A 498 -17.19 -14.43 2.03
CA VAL A 498 -17.20 -14.59 3.50
C VAL A 498 -18.66 -14.67 3.99
N PRO A 499 -19.13 -15.83 4.48
CA PRO A 499 -20.52 -15.99 4.93
C PRO A 499 -20.79 -15.35 6.29
N THR A 500 -19.74 -15.10 7.07
CA THR A 500 -19.82 -14.67 8.46
C THR A 500 -20.09 -13.16 8.58
N LYS A 501 -20.80 -12.76 9.64
CA LYS A 501 -20.89 -11.34 10.02
C LYS A 501 -19.59 -10.87 10.68
N VAL A 502 -19.22 -9.63 10.42
CA VAL A 502 -17.97 -9.03 10.89
C VAL A 502 -18.24 -7.76 11.69
N ILE A 503 -17.35 -7.46 12.60
CA ILE A 503 -17.27 -6.18 13.31
C ILE A 503 -16.67 -5.16 12.35
N VAL A 504 -17.31 -4.01 12.25
CA VAL A 504 -16.91 -2.90 11.37
C VAL A 504 -16.49 -1.71 12.22
N GLY A 505 -15.40 -1.04 11.85
CA GLY A 505 -14.93 0.14 12.59
C GLY A 505 -14.36 -0.14 13.98
N GLY A 506 -14.12 -1.42 14.32
CA GLY A 506 -13.75 -1.82 15.68
C GLY A 506 -14.88 -1.69 16.72
N ASP A 507 -16.10 -1.31 16.31
CA ASP A 507 -17.25 -1.20 17.21
C ASP A 507 -17.98 -2.54 17.30
N ALA A 508 -17.91 -3.18 18.47
CA ALA A 508 -18.58 -4.45 18.74
C ALA A 508 -20.12 -4.40 18.58
N ASN A 509 -20.72 -3.21 18.54
CA ASN A 509 -22.14 -3.02 18.26
C ASN A 509 -22.44 -2.91 16.76
N ASN A 510 -21.44 -2.60 15.94
CA ASN A 510 -21.56 -2.51 14.49
C ASN A 510 -21.17 -3.84 13.83
N VAL A 511 -22.12 -4.78 13.82
CA VAL A 511 -21.93 -6.12 13.25
C VAL A 511 -22.76 -6.29 11.98
N GLN A 512 -22.08 -6.46 10.84
CA GLN A 512 -22.70 -6.48 9.52
C GLN A 512 -22.33 -7.75 8.73
N PRO A 513 -23.20 -8.24 7.82
CA PRO A 513 -22.78 -9.21 6.81
C PRO A 513 -21.59 -8.66 6.02
N PHE A 514 -20.54 -9.46 5.81
CA PHE A 514 -19.36 -9.02 5.05
C PHE A 514 -19.71 -8.57 3.61
N ASP A 515 -20.72 -9.20 2.99
CA ASP A 515 -21.22 -8.81 1.67
C ASP A 515 -21.70 -7.35 1.61
N ASN A 516 -22.10 -6.74 2.72
CA ASN A 516 -22.55 -5.36 2.73
C ASN A 516 -21.40 -4.34 2.66
N LEU A 517 -20.14 -4.78 2.81
CA LEU A 517 -18.99 -3.89 2.98
C LEU A 517 -18.29 -3.54 1.67
N SER A 518 -18.59 -4.27 0.59
CA SER A 518 -18.04 -4.04 -0.75
C SER A 518 -18.98 -4.56 -1.83
N LYS A 519 -18.77 -4.11 -3.07
CA LYS A 519 -19.52 -4.59 -4.24
C LYS A 519 -19.43 -6.09 -4.41
N SER A 520 -18.22 -6.64 -4.33
CA SER A 520 -17.98 -8.08 -4.53
C SER A 520 -18.37 -8.93 -3.34
N GLY A 521 -18.38 -8.36 -2.12
CA GLY A 521 -18.56 -9.11 -0.89
C GLY A 521 -17.46 -10.16 -0.64
N LYS A 522 -16.28 -9.95 -1.22
CA LYS A 522 -15.20 -10.95 -1.29
C LYS A 522 -13.86 -10.41 -0.80
N ILE A 523 -13.00 -11.35 -0.42
CA ILE A 523 -11.56 -11.12 -0.20
C ILE A 523 -10.77 -11.61 -1.41
N VAL A 524 -9.73 -10.87 -1.82
CA VAL A 524 -8.92 -11.21 -3.00
C VAL A 524 -8.24 -12.58 -2.86
N ASN A 525 -8.21 -13.36 -3.95
CA ASN A 525 -7.54 -14.66 -3.99
C ASN A 525 -6.77 -14.86 -5.31
N ALA A 526 -5.44 -14.80 -5.25
CA ALA A 526 -4.55 -14.92 -6.41
C ALA A 526 -4.62 -16.29 -7.09
N TYR A 527 -4.80 -17.37 -6.31
CA TYR A 527 -4.90 -18.73 -6.84
C TYR A 527 -6.14 -18.88 -7.72
N ASN A 528 -7.31 -18.51 -7.20
CA ASN A 528 -8.56 -18.51 -7.95
C ASN A 528 -8.49 -17.56 -9.16
N ALA A 529 -7.88 -16.39 -9.00
CA ALA A 529 -7.75 -15.40 -10.07
C ALA A 529 -7.03 -15.99 -11.29
N LEU A 530 -5.93 -16.73 -11.09
CA LEU A 530 -5.19 -17.37 -12.18
C LEU A 530 -5.96 -18.53 -12.84
N ILE A 531 -6.84 -19.21 -12.10
CA ILE A 531 -7.73 -20.25 -12.64
C ILE A 531 -8.77 -19.60 -13.55
N ILE A 532 -9.50 -18.59 -13.05
CA ILE A 532 -10.55 -17.91 -13.82
C ILE A 532 -9.96 -17.22 -15.05
N ALA A 533 -8.81 -16.54 -14.91
CA ALA A 533 -8.12 -15.92 -16.05
C ALA A 533 -7.77 -16.92 -17.16
N SER A 534 -7.47 -18.18 -16.82
CA SER A 534 -7.15 -19.23 -17.79
C SER A 534 -8.34 -19.69 -18.64
N GLN A 535 -9.55 -19.46 -18.15
CA GLN A 535 -10.81 -19.88 -18.76
C GLN A 535 -11.38 -18.81 -19.70
N ILE A 536 -10.88 -17.57 -19.62
CA ILE A 536 -11.29 -16.49 -20.51
C ILE A 536 -10.71 -16.76 -21.92
N PRO A 537 -11.55 -16.77 -22.98
CA PRO A 537 -11.09 -16.98 -24.35
C PRO A 537 -10.02 -15.96 -24.77
N LYS A 538 -9.01 -16.45 -25.50
CA LYS A 538 -7.82 -15.71 -25.93
C LYS A 538 -7.99 -14.88 -27.18
#